data_AF-A0AAD9RMW2-F1
#
_entry.id   AF-A0AAD9RMW2-F1
#
_cell.length_a   1.000
_cell.length_b   1.000
_cell.length_c   1.000
_cell.angle_alpha   90.00
_cell.angle_beta   90.00
_cell.angle_gamma   90.00
#
_symmetry.space_group_name_H-M   'P 1'
#
loop_
_entity.id
_entity.type
_entity.pdbx_description
1 polymer ?
#
loop_
_entity_poly.entity_id
_entity_poly.type
_entity_poly.pdbx_seq_one_letter_code
_entity_poly.pdbx_strand_id
1 'polypeptide(L)'
;MNNSSHISTEWMTKLSTRINLLNINIPYVPLLLKDIPTYIESNDYESNRIKTIQTIGHMHRKGNIKIVDINQKGVELPVCLDSLPITEIYFKVPRNNCNSIWEYNVVKVYGTLIQKDSKVILDVSHIFQVRDFINCEKVLTTFSLLARKGYHQFSSSEEVDRLLDIQWKKIGDV
;
A
#
# COMPACT_ATOMS: atom_id res chain seq x y z
N MET A 1 1.32 22.01 46.52
CA MET A 1 1.27 20.57 46.25
C MET A 1 0.34 20.33 45.08
N ASN A 2 0.89 19.70 44.05
CA ASN A 2 0.27 19.34 42.77
C ASN A 2 -0.87 18.33 42.96
N ASN A 3 -1.88 18.39 42.10
CA ASN A 3 -2.53 17.20 41.59
C ASN A 3 -2.79 17.40 40.09
N SER A 4 -1.93 16.76 39.30
CA SER A 4 -1.91 16.76 37.85
C SER A 4 -3.15 16.05 37.29
N SER A 5 -3.85 16.75 36.39
CA SER A 5 -4.90 16.20 35.54
C SER A 5 -4.33 15.13 34.61
N HIS A 6 -4.53 13.85 34.96
CA HIS A 6 -4.31 12.75 34.03
C HIS A 6 -5.33 12.85 32.90
N ILE A 7 -4.89 13.36 31.75
CA ILE A 7 -5.65 13.33 30.49
C ILE A 7 -5.80 11.86 30.11
N SER A 8 -7.04 11.37 30.15
CA SER A 8 -7.41 10.00 29.78
C SER A 8 -6.91 9.68 28.36
N THR A 9 -6.05 8.67 28.26
CA THR A 9 -5.53 8.09 27.01
C THR A 9 -6.50 7.07 26.39
N GLU A 10 -7.68 6.90 26.98
CA GLU A 10 -8.69 5.90 26.61
C GLU A 10 -9.23 6.09 25.18
N TRP A 11 -9.20 7.33 24.66
CA TRP A 11 -9.52 7.62 23.27
C TRP A 11 -8.44 7.15 22.27
N MET A 12 -7.17 7.06 22.70
CA MET A 12 -6.09 6.51 21.87
C MET A 12 -6.23 4.99 21.74
N THR A 13 -6.66 4.32 22.82
CA THR A 13 -6.98 2.89 22.82
C THR A 13 -8.17 2.58 21.90
N LYS A 14 -9.18 3.47 21.86
CA LYS A 14 -10.33 3.36 20.94
C LYS A 14 -9.97 3.56 19.46
N LEU A 15 -8.85 4.23 19.16
CA LEU A 15 -8.34 4.37 17.79
C LEU A 15 -7.55 3.15 17.33
N SER A 16 -6.81 2.50 18.22
CA SER A 16 -6.15 1.21 17.91
C SER A 16 -7.14 0.06 17.71
N THR A 17 -8.38 0.21 18.18
CA THR A 17 -9.44 -0.80 18.09
C THR A 17 -10.47 -0.52 16.98
N ARG A 18 -10.12 0.16 15.87
CA ARG A 18 -11.02 0.15 14.70
C ARG A 18 -10.94 -1.19 13.97
N ILE A 19 -11.74 -2.08 14.53
CA ILE A 19 -12.30 -3.34 14.07
C ILE A 19 -12.50 -3.38 12.54
N ASN A 20 -11.97 -4.48 11.98
CA ASN A 20 -12.39 -5.23 10.81
C ASN A 20 -13.70 -4.77 10.13
N LEU A 21 -13.57 -4.38 8.85
CA LEU A 21 -14.59 -4.71 7.86
C LEU A 21 -14.07 -5.91 7.07
N LEU A 22 -14.52 -7.09 7.49
CA LEU A 22 -14.86 -8.24 6.64
C LEU A 22 -13.81 -8.70 5.60
N ASN A 23 -13.16 -9.85 5.82
CA ASN A 23 -12.84 -10.85 4.77
C ASN A 23 -12.27 -10.37 3.41
N ILE A 24 -11.48 -9.31 3.34
CA ILE A 24 -11.00 -8.73 2.08
C ILE A 24 -9.52 -8.38 2.23
N ASN A 25 -8.67 -9.06 1.45
CA ASN A 25 -7.35 -8.66 0.96
C ASN A 25 -6.48 -7.75 1.84
N ILE A 26 -5.25 -8.20 2.14
CA ILE A 26 -4.20 -7.37 2.76
C ILE A 26 -4.21 -5.97 2.11
N PRO A 27 -4.44 -4.89 2.87
CA PRO A 27 -4.66 -3.58 2.29
C PRO A 27 -3.38 -3.09 1.62
N TYR A 28 -3.52 -2.53 0.41
CA TYR A 28 -2.39 -1.88 -0.25
C TYR A 28 -2.04 -0.58 0.46
N VAL A 29 -0.93 -0.60 1.17
CA VAL A 29 -0.39 0.53 1.92
C VAL A 29 -0.03 1.67 0.95
N PRO A 30 -0.63 2.86 1.07
CA PRO A 30 -0.31 3.99 0.21
C PRO A 30 1.06 4.55 0.55
N LEU A 31 2.02 4.42 -0.36
CA LEU A 31 3.37 4.98 -0.22
C LEU A 31 3.71 5.90 -1.38
N LEU A 32 4.39 7.00 -1.07
CA LEU A 32 5.12 7.76 -2.08
C LEU A 32 6.39 6.98 -2.44
N LEU A 33 6.81 7.00 -3.71
CA LEU A 33 8.00 6.26 -4.16
C LEU A 33 9.24 6.61 -3.32
N LYS A 34 9.41 7.90 -3.00
CA LYS A 34 10.51 8.40 -2.17
C LYS A 34 10.53 7.85 -0.73
N ASP A 35 9.39 7.42 -0.21
CA ASP A 35 9.25 6.91 1.17
C ASP A 35 9.51 5.41 1.25
N ILE A 36 9.53 4.69 0.12
CA ILE A 36 9.68 3.23 0.06
C ILE A 36 11.04 2.76 0.64
N PRO A 37 12.19 3.39 0.33
CA PRO A 37 13.47 2.98 0.93
C PRO A 37 13.45 3.01 2.46
N THR A 38 12.99 4.12 3.05
CA THR A 38 12.85 4.24 4.52
C THR A 38 11.83 3.26 5.09
N TYR A 39 10.78 2.94 4.32
CA TYR A 39 9.80 1.94 4.72
C TYR A 39 10.42 0.53 4.85
N ILE A 40 11.28 0.16 3.91
CA ILE A 40 11.97 -1.13 3.86
C ILE A 40 13.08 -1.22 4.91
N GLU A 41 13.82 -0.13 5.14
CA GLU A 41 14.92 -0.06 6.13
C GLU A 41 14.43 -0.06 7.58
N SER A 42 13.12 0.01 7.82
CA SER A 42 12.56 -0.01 9.16
C SER A 42 12.81 -1.37 9.85
N ASN A 43 13.23 -1.35 11.13
CA ASN A 43 13.62 -2.55 11.89
C ASN A 43 12.54 -3.65 11.95
N ASP A 44 11.28 -3.27 11.83
CA ASP A 44 10.11 -4.14 11.89
C ASP A 44 9.59 -4.57 10.51
N TYR A 45 10.27 -4.17 9.42
CA TYR A 45 9.81 -4.41 8.05
C TYR A 45 9.62 -5.90 7.74
N GLU A 46 10.60 -6.73 8.11
CA GLU A 46 10.56 -8.16 7.81
C GLU A 46 9.55 -8.94 8.66
N SER A 47 9.38 -8.54 9.92
CA SER A 47 8.56 -9.28 10.88
C SER A 47 7.11 -8.83 10.90
N ASN A 48 6.87 -7.53 10.83
CA ASN A 48 5.60 -6.95 11.25
C ASN A 48 5.04 -5.94 10.27
N ARG A 49 5.63 -5.64 9.11
CA ARG A 49 5.06 -4.66 8.18
C ARG A 49 4.28 -5.28 7.02
N ILE A 50 3.26 -4.54 6.58
CA ILE A 50 2.47 -4.90 5.40
C ILE A 50 3.29 -4.64 4.14
N LYS A 51 3.66 -5.71 3.42
CA LYS A 51 4.48 -5.60 2.20
C LYS A 51 3.66 -5.24 0.95
N THR A 52 2.34 -5.33 1.01
CA THR A 52 1.44 -4.92 -0.07
C THR A 52 1.25 -3.41 -0.08
N ILE A 53 1.62 -2.75 -1.18
CA ILE A 53 1.62 -1.30 -1.29
C ILE A 53 0.84 -0.82 -2.52
N GLN A 54 0.41 0.44 -2.49
CA GLN A 54 -0.03 1.18 -3.66
C GLN A 54 0.83 2.44 -3.82
N THR A 55 1.20 2.75 -5.05
CA THR A 55 1.96 3.96 -5.37
C THR A 55 1.62 4.49 -6.77
N ILE A 56 2.13 5.67 -7.10
CA ILE A 56 1.90 6.36 -8.38
C ILE A 56 3.23 6.84 -8.96
N GLY A 57 3.37 6.80 -10.27
CA GLY A 57 4.52 7.38 -10.95
C GLY A 57 4.51 7.13 -12.45
N HIS A 58 5.61 7.50 -13.12
CA HIS A 58 5.82 7.23 -14.53
C HIS A 58 6.36 5.83 -14.74
N MET A 59 5.69 5.00 -15.54
CA MET A 59 6.23 3.71 -15.91
C MET A 59 7.23 3.87 -17.05
N HIS A 60 8.44 3.33 -16.89
CA HIS A 60 9.51 3.45 -17.87
C HIS A 60 10.17 2.11 -18.12
N ARG A 61 10.43 1.81 -19.40
CA ARG A 61 11.12 0.58 -19.83
C ARG A 61 12.46 0.93 -20.47
N LYS A 62 13.55 0.84 -19.69
CA LYS A 62 14.93 0.92 -20.18
C LYS A 62 15.73 -0.26 -19.63
N GLY A 63 15.68 -1.38 -20.34
CA GLY A 63 16.05 -2.69 -19.81
C GLY A 63 14.90 -3.26 -18.99
N ASN A 64 15.03 -3.20 -17.66
CA ASN A 64 13.95 -3.60 -16.74
C ASN A 64 12.86 -2.52 -16.67
N ILE A 65 11.63 -2.95 -16.36
CA ILE A 65 10.50 -2.05 -16.15
C ILE A 65 10.63 -1.44 -14.76
N LYS A 66 10.41 -0.13 -14.66
CA LYS A 66 10.46 0.62 -13.41
C LYS A 66 9.32 1.63 -13.33
N ILE A 67 9.02 2.06 -12.13
CA ILE A 67 8.20 3.24 -11.87
C ILE A 67 9.13 4.33 -11.35
N VAL A 68 9.01 5.52 -11.92
CA VAL A 68 9.83 6.69 -11.62
C VAL A 68 8.94 7.76 -11.00
N ASP A 69 9.44 8.42 -9.96
CA ASP A 69 8.77 9.56 -9.36
C ASP A 69 8.73 10.73 -10.36
N ILE A 70 7.57 11.37 -10.48
CA ILE A 70 7.34 12.46 -11.42
C ILE A 70 7.99 13.75 -10.95
N ASN A 71 8.02 13.95 -9.64
CA ASN A 71 8.46 15.19 -9.01
C ASN A 71 9.91 15.10 -8.52
N GLN A 72 10.50 13.90 -8.43
CA GLN A 72 11.84 13.70 -7.90
C GLN A 72 12.73 12.84 -8.81
N LYS A 73 13.71 13.48 -9.46
CA LYS A 73 14.67 12.79 -10.32
C LYS A 73 15.50 11.77 -9.52
N GLY A 74 15.63 10.56 -10.05
CA GLY A 74 16.43 9.48 -9.48
C GLY A 74 15.71 8.62 -8.44
N VAL A 75 14.46 8.95 -8.10
CA VAL A 75 13.61 8.06 -7.29
C VAL A 75 12.89 7.11 -8.23
N GLU A 76 13.25 5.84 -8.15
CA GLU A 76 12.69 4.78 -8.99
C GLU A 76 12.52 3.48 -8.21
N LEU A 77 11.55 2.67 -8.61
CA LEU A 77 11.28 1.35 -8.06
C LEU A 77 11.22 0.33 -9.21
N PRO A 78 12.07 -0.72 -9.21
CA PRO A 78 11.94 -1.82 -10.14
C PRO A 78 10.61 -2.54 -9.97
N VAL A 79 9.99 -2.94 -11.08
CA VAL A 79 8.72 -3.67 -11.06
C VAL A 79 8.81 -4.99 -11.82
N CYS A 80 8.06 -5.96 -11.32
CA CYS A 80 7.80 -7.24 -11.97
C CYS A 80 6.33 -7.24 -12.41
N LEU A 81 6.07 -7.60 -13.68
CA LEU A 81 4.71 -7.66 -14.24
C LEU A 81 4.29 -9.11 -14.54
N ASP A 82 5.07 -10.11 -14.10
CA ASP A 82 4.85 -11.52 -14.45
C ASP A 82 3.50 -12.05 -13.92
N SER A 83 3.01 -11.46 -12.82
CA SER A 83 1.73 -11.77 -12.18
C SER A 83 0.52 -11.14 -12.89
N LEU A 84 0.73 -10.22 -13.85
CA LEU A 84 -0.36 -9.56 -14.56
C LEU A 84 -0.77 -10.31 -15.84
N PRO A 85 -2.08 -10.35 -16.16
CA PRO A 85 -2.51 -10.84 -17.46
C PRO A 85 -2.02 -9.89 -18.57
N ILE A 86 -1.68 -10.45 -19.73
CA ILE A 86 -1.20 -9.70 -20.90
C ILE A 86 -2.16 -8.57 -21.28
N THR A 87 -3.46 -8.75 -21.07
CA THR A 87 -4.50 -7.74 -21.36
C THR A 87 -4.45 -6.51 -20.45
N GLU A 88 -3.81 -6.59 -19.28
CA GLU A 88 -3.56 -5.44 -18.40
C GLU A 88 -2.24 -4.74 -18.72
N ILE A 89 -1.32 -5.44 -19.40
CA ILE A 89 -0.04 -4.88 -19.84
C ILE A 89 -0.18 -4.23 -21.23
N TYR A 90 -1.04 -4.79 -22.07
CA TYR A 90 -1.29 -4.35 -23.45
C TYR A 90 -2.78 -4.16 -23.68
N PHE A 91 -3.15 -2.94 -24.10
CA PHE A 91 -4.54 -2.63 -24.44
C PHE A 91 -4.68 -2.43 -25.94
N LYS A 92 -5.76 -2.97 -26.52
CA LYS A 92 -6.10 -2.74 -27.92
C LYS A 92 -6.67 -1.34 -28.09
N VAL A 93 -6.01 -0.53 -28.91
CA VAL A 93 -6.53 0.76 -29.37
C VAL A 93 -7.44 0.51 -30.58
N PRO A 94 -8.50 1.32 -30.83
CA PRO A 94 -9.45 1.13 -31.93
C PRO A 94 -8.86 1.06 -33.36
N ARG A 95 -7.53 1.21 -33.53
CA ARG A 95 -6.81 1.21 -34.81
C ARG A 95 -5.88 0.00 -35.01
N ASN A 96 -6.15 -1.15 -34.36
CA ASN A 96 -5.31 -2.36 -34.41
C ASN A 96 -3.89 -2.22 -33.85
N ASN A 97 -3.54 -1.10 -33.22
CA ASN A 97 -2.28 -0.99 -32.47
C ASN A 97 -2.49 -1.47 -31.02
N CYS A 98 -1.61 -2.37 -30.57
CA CYS A 98 -1.46 -2.70 -29.16
C CYS A 98 -0.49 -1.70 -28.54
N ASN A 99 -0.99 -0.83 -27.67
CA ASN A 99 -0.13 0.06 -26.91
C ASN A 99 0.21 -0.62 -25.59
N SER A 100 1.46 -0.49 -25.19
CA SER A 100 1.94 -1.04 -23.93
C SER A 100 1.71 -0.06 -22.79
N ILE A 101 1.57 -0.56 -21.56
CA ILE A 101 1.25 0.31 -20.43
C ILE A 101 2.36 1.33 -20.08
N TRP A 102 3.61 1.06 -20.47
CA TRP A 102 4.73 2.00 -20.35
C TRP A 102 4.75 3.10 -21.43
N GLU A 103 3.83 3.10 -22.38
CA GLU A 103 3.59 4.25 -23.28
C GLU A 103 2.70 5.31 -22.61
N TYR A 104 2.05 4.98 -21.50
CA TYR A 104 1.32 5.96 -20.71
C TYR A 104 2.28 6.71 -19.79
N ASN A 105 2.04 8.02 -19.67
CA ASN A 105 2.87 8.87 -18.83
C ASN A 105 2.74 8.45 -17.37
N VAL A 106 1.54 8.40 -16.78
CA VAL A 106 1.34 8.17 -15.34
C VAL A 106 0.48 6.95 -15.06
N VAL A 107 0.94 6.10 -14.14
CA VAL A 107 0.21 4.92 -13.67
C VAL A 107 0.12 4.89 -12.14
N LYS A 108 -0.96 4.30 -11.64
CA LYS A 108 -1.10 3.85 -10.26
C LYS A 108 -0.92 2.34 -10.24
N VAL A 109 -0.07 1.87 -9.36
CA VAL A 109 0.24 0.44 -9.21
C VAL A 109 -0.13 -0.05 -7.83
N TYR A 110 -0.43 -1.33 -7.78
CA TYR A 110 -0.70 -2.11 -6.58
C TYR A 110 0.16 -3.36 -6.69
N GLY A 111 0.78 -3.76 -5.59
CA GLY A 111 1.65 -4.93 -5.61
C GLY A 111 2.27 -5.24 -4.26
N THR A 112 3.12 -6.25 -4.24
CA THR A 112 3.85 -6.68 -3.05
C THR A 112 5.34 -6.38 -3.21
N LEU A 113 5.93 -5.74 -2.20
CA LEU A 113 7.38 -5.57 -2.13
C LEU A 113 8.04 -6.92 -1.82
N ILE A 114 8.82 -7.42 -2.76
CA ILE A 114 9.58 -8.67 -2.65
C ILE A 114 11.08 -8.40 -2.76
N GLN A 115 11.89 -9.21 -2.08
CA GLN A 115 13.34 -9.13 -2.21
C GLN A 115 13.84 -10.17 -3.20
N LYS A 116 14.57 -9.73 -4.22
CA LYS A 116 15.15 -10.56 -5.27
C LYS A 116 16.56 -10.05 -5.59
N ASP A 117 17.55 -10.93 -5.52
CA ASP A 117 18.96 -10.61 -5.78
C ASP A 117 19.45 -9.36 -4.99
N SER A 118 19.11 -9.31 -3.70
CA SER A 118 19.41 -8.19 -2.78
C SER A 118 18.79 -6.83 -3.16
N LYS A 119 17.83 -6.81 -4.09
CA LYS A 119 17.06 -5.62 -4.46
C LYS A 119 15.60 -5.80 -4.10
N VAL A 120 14.95 -4.73 -3.67
CA VAL A 120 13.49 -4.73 -3.53
C VAL A 120 12.84 -4.41 -4.87
N ILE A 121 11.89 -5.25 -5.25
CA ILE A 121 11.11 -5.17 -6.47
C ILE A 121 9.63 -5.16 -6.07
N LEU A 122 8.82 -4.37 -6.78
CA LEU A 122 7.37 -4.44 -6.63
C LEU A 122 6.82 -5.50 -7.60
N ASP A 123 6.31 -6.60 -7.07
CA ASP A 123 5.54 -7.58 -7.84
C ASP A 123 4.10 -7.06 -8.00
N VAL A 124 3.77 -6.63 -9.21
CA VAL A 124 2.54 -5.87 -9.50
C VAL A 124 1.37 -6.81 -9.64
N SER A 125 0.33 -6.58 -8.85
CA SER A 125 -0.94 -7.30 -8.90
C SER A 125 -2.01 -6.55 -9.70
N HIS A 126 -1.97 -5.21 -9.71
CA HIS A 126 -2.87 -4.37 -10.49
C HIS A 126 -2.19 -3.09 -10.95
N ILE A 127 -2.61 -2.60 -12.12
CA ILE A 127 -2.10 -1.35 -12.69
C ILE A 127 -3.20 -0.58 -13.40
N PHE A 128 -3.23 0.74 -13.18
CA PHE A 128 -4.24 1.62 -13.76
C PHE A 128 -3.59 2.88 -14.32
N GLN A 129 -4.03 3.30 -15.50
CA GLN A 129 -3.68 4.60 -16.04
C GLN A 129 -4.27 5.71 -15.16
N VAL A 130 -3.47 6.73 -14.85
CA VAL A 130 -3.94 7.92 -14.13
C VAL A 130 -4.06 9.09 -15.09
N ARG A 131 -5.24 9.69 -15.13
CA ARG A 131 -5.51 10.91 -15.93
C ARG A 131 -5.28 12.19 -15.13
N ASP A 132 -5.62 12.17 -13.85
CA ASP A 132 -5.48 13.31 -12.94
C ASP A 132 -4.39 13.04 -11.91
N PHE A 133 -3.14 13.22 -12.34
CA PHE A 133 -1.98 12.97 -11.49
C PHE A 133 -2.00 13.84 -10.23
N ILE A 134 -2.30 15.13 -10.37
CA ILE A 134 -2.22 16.11 -9.28
C ILE A 134 -3.15 15.71 -8.13
N ASN A 135 -4.41 15.36 -8.45
CA ASN A 135 -5.35 14.98 -7.39
C ASN A 135 -5.05 13.57 -6.85
N CYS A 136 -4.64 12.62 -7.68
CA CYS A 136 -4.23 11.30 -7.20
C CYS A 136 -3.00 11.36 -6.29
N GLU A 137 -2.01 12.20 -6.59
CA GLU A 137 -0.83 12.40 -5.76
C GLU A 137 -1.17 13.06 -4.43
N LYS A 138 -2.04 14.08 -4.42
CA LYS A 138 -2.53 14.69 -3.17
C LYS A 138 -3.20 13.64 -2.28
N VAL A 139 -4.10 12.85 -2.85
CA VAL A 139 -4.80 11.76 -2.14
C VAL A 139 -3.80 10.73 -1.61
N LEU A 140 -2.84 10.30 -2.43
CA LEU A 140 -1.80 9.35 -2.02
C LEU A 140 -0.91 9.93 -0.91
N THR A 141 -0.55 11.20 -0.99
CA THR A 141 0.25 11.91 0.02
C THR A 141 -0.51 11.97 1.34
N THR A 142 -1.78 12.39 1.32
CA THR A 142 -2.63 12.42 2.51
C THR A 142 -2.76 11.04 3.12
N PHE A 143 -3.03 10.01 2.32
CA PHE A 143 -3.16 8.65 2.84
C PHE A 143 -1.82 8.08 3.32
N SER A 144 -0.70 8.36 2.67
CA SER A 144 0.63 7.95 3.14
C SER A 144 0.92 8.52 4.53
N LEU A 145 0.56 9.78 4.78
CA LEU A 145 0.74 10.40 6.10
C LEU A 145 -0.16 9.76 7.18
N LEU A 146 -1.42 9.46 6.84
CA LEU A 146 -2.37 8.87 7.79
C LEU A 146 -2.08 7.40 8.07
N ALA A 147 -1.75 6.65 7.03
CA ALA A 147 -1.58 5.21 7.09
C ALA A 147 -0.25 4.82 7.75
N ARG A 148 0.74 5.73 7.84
CA ARG A 148 2.01 5.53 8.60
C ARG A 148 1.83 4.94 10.00
N LYS A 149 0.72 5.25 10.67
CA LYS A 149 0.42 4.73 12.01
C LYS A 149 -0.12 3.29 12.03
N GLY A 150 -0.52 2.74 10.87
CA GLY A 150 -1.19 1.45 10.72
C GLY A 150 -0.47 0.48 9.77
N TYR A 151 0.81 0.68 9.47
CA TYR A 151 1.58 -0.17 8.54
C TYR A 151 2.00 -1.54 9.09
N HIS A 152 1.45 -1.95 10.23
CA HIS A 152 1.81 -3.20 10.87
C HIS A 152 0.81 -4.30 10.47
N GLN A 153 1.34 -5.51 10.30
CA GLN A 153 0.57 -6.75 10.26
C GLN A 153 -0.13 -6.88 11.61
N PHE A 154 -1.45 -6.95 11.58
CA PHE A 154 -2.22 -7.27 12.77
C PHE A 154 -2.09 -8.77 13.02
N SER A 155 -1.39 -9.18 14.08
CA SER A 155 -1.59 -10.51 14.64
C SER A 155 -2.85 -10.45 15.50
N SER A 156 -3.89 -11.20 15.13
CA SER A 156 -4.85 -11.60 16.17
C SER A 156 -4.12 -12.62 17.04
N SER A 157 -4.03 -12.37 18.34
CA SER A 157 -3.73 -13.45 19.27
C SER A 157 -5.00 -14.27 19.45
N GLU A 158 -4.85 -15.56 19.74
CA GLU A 158 -5.98 -16.46 19.99
C GLU A 158 -6.90 -15.94 21.12
N GLU A 159 -6.33 -15.18 22.07
CA GLU A 159 -7.08 -14.47 23.11
C GLU A 159 -7.90 -13.29 22.60
N VAL A 160 -7.38 -12.52 21.63
CA VAL A 160 -8.12 -11.41 21.01
C VAL A 160 -9.29 -11.95 20.18
N ASP A 161 -9.07 -13.04 19.44
CA ASP A 161 -10.13 -13.71 18.69
C ASP A 161 -11.21 -14.29 19.62
N ARG A 162 -10.83 -14.92 20.73
CA ARG A 162 -11.78 -15.39 21.77
C ARG A 162 -12.59 -14.25 22.40
N LEU A 163 -11.96 -13.11 22.68
CA LEU A 163 -12.64 -11.95 23.26
C LEU A 163 -13.61 -11.29 22.27
N LEU A 164 -13.26 -11.28 20.98
CA LEU A 164 -14.15 -10.82 19.92
C LEU A 164 -15.36 -11.76 19.75
N ASP A 165 -15.15 -13.08 19.79
CA ASP A 165 -16.24 -14.07 19.75
C ASP A 165 -17.21 -13.91 20.93
N ILE A 166 -16.69 -13.64 22.14
CA ILE A 166 -17.51 -13.36 23.32
C ILE A 166 -18.33 -12.07 23.14
N GLN A 167 -17.75 -11.03 22.54
CA GLN A 167 -18.47 -9.79 22.26
C GLN A 167 -19.55 -9.96 21.18
N TRP A 168 -19.28 -10.71 20.10
CA TRP A 168 -20.26 -10.95 19.05
C TRP A 168 -21.47 -11.76 19.53
N LYS A 169 -21.24 -12.76 20.40
CA LYS A 169 -22.34 -13.50 21.04
C LYS A 169 -23.23 -12.59 21.89
N LYS A 170 -22.64 -11.62 22.61
CA LYS A 170 -23.42 -10.63 23.38
C LYS A 170 -24.25 -9.66 22.53
N ILE A 171 -23.85 -9.43 21.27
CA ILE A 171 -24.55 -8.54 20.35
C ILE A 171 -25.65 -9.30 19.59
N GLY A 172 -25.45 -10.59 19.32
CA GLY A 172 -26.45 -11.45 18.66
C GLY A 172 -27.65 -11.86 19.51
N ASP A 173 -27.60 -11.62 20.83
CA ASP A 173 -28.68 -11.88 21.78
C ASP A 173 -29.52 -10.61 22.09
N VAL A 174 -29.62 -9.67 21.15
CA VAL A 174 -30.52 -8.50 21.21
C VAL A 174 -31.61 -8.59 20.15
#